data_AF-A0A0A2LAU8-F1
#
_entry.id   AF-A0A0A2LAU8-F1
#
_cell.length_a   1.000
_cell.length_b   1.000
_cell.length_c   1.000
_cell.angle_alpha   90.00
_cell.angle_beta   90.00
_cell.angle_gamma   90.00
#
_symmetry.space_group_name_H-M   'P 1'
#
loop_
_entity.id
_entity.type
_entity.pdbx_description
1 polymer ?
#
loop_
_entity_poly.entity_id
_entity_poly.type
_entity_poly.pdbx_seq_one_letter_code
_entity_poly.pdbx_strand_id
1 'polypeptide(L)'
;MSRDCGLLYGLWFLMSKALDGFISETTITRLISPQISEGDVEGYGAPYQHLPAYAKPTTEHFAHIGTALPQFFLKYLRETPLWKVCEAICGPRNFSDLNTLALLSERADTARYYWQEKQLEDQKETIQERLKIVVVFGDRNPLPKGYKETFVHLIGKDHMADWAPDGIWLQNAGHFPMEDKPEDVANLIARLT
;
A
#
# COMPACT_ATOMS: atom_id res chain seq x y z
N MET A 1 -0.68 -13.89 -3.00
CA MET A 1 -1.04 -12.90 -4.04
C MET A 1 -1.36 -13.63 -5.32
N SER A 2 -2.52 -13.38 -5.95
CA SER A 2 -2.75 -13.81 -7.34
C SER A 2 -1.64 -13.20 -8.22
N ARG A 3 -1.11 -13.98 -9.17
CA ARG A 3 -0.04 -13.55 -10.10
C ARG A 3 -0.42 -12.28 -10.87
N ASP A 4 -1.71 -12.07 -11.10
CA ASP A 4 -2.26 -10.92 -11.83
C ASP A 4 -2.11 -9.60 -11.06
N CYS A 5 -2.21 -9.65 -9.72
CA CYS A 5 -2.00 -8.46 -8.90
C CYS A 5 -0.52 -8.03 -8.93
N GLY A 6 0.42 -8.97 -8.82
CA GLY A 6 1.86 -8.63 -8.82
C GLY A 6 2.32 -7.96 -10.12
N LEU A 7 1.80 -8.40 -11.26
CA LEU A 7 2.08 -7.80 -12.57
C LEU A 7 1.47 -6.41 -12.72
N LEU A 8 0.20 -6.24 -12.33
CA LEU A 8 -0.46 -4.92 -12.36
C LEU A 8 0.31 -3.90 -11.50
N TYR A 9 0.81 -4.34 -10.35
CA TYR A 9 1.64 -3.52 -9.47
C TYR A 9 3.01 -3.20 -10.04
N GLY A 10 3.70 -4.19 -10.63
CA GLY A 10 4.98 -3.97 -11.30
C GLY A 10 4.83 -2.97 -12.45
N LEU A 11 3.74 -3.10 -13.22
CA LEU A 11 3.40 -2.18 -14.30
C LEU A 11 3.05 -0.79 -13.77
N TRP A 12 2.25 -0.68 -12.71
CA TRP A 12 1.96 0.59 -12.04
C TRP A 12 3.25 1.26 -11.58
N PHE A 13 4.12 0.54 -10.86
CA PHE A 13 5.41 1.06 -10.41
C PHE A 13 6.29 1.54 -11.57
N LEU A 14 6.39 0.76 -12.64
CA LEU A 14 7.16 1.15 -13.83
C LEU A 14 6.58 2.42 -14.46
N MET A 15 5.25 2.55 -14.56
CA MET A 15 4.62 3.72 -15.15
C MET A 15 4.66 4.95 -14.26
N SER A 16 4.57 4.79 -12.93
CA SER A 16 4.58 5.91 -11.99
C SER A 16 5.97 6.36 -11.56
N LYS A 17 7.00 5.52 -11.71
CA LYS A 17 8.37 5.83 -11.23
C LYS A 17 9.44 5.70 -12.31
N ALA A 18 9.48 4.61 -13.07
CA ALA A 18 10.51 4.43 -14.11
C ALA A 18 10.25 5.26 -15.38
N LEU A 19 8.97 5.47 -15.70
CA LEU A 19 8.49 6.32 -16.79
C LEU A 19 7.82 7.59 -16.27
N ASP A 20 8.16 7.99 -15.03
CA ASP A 20 7.65 9.21 -14.43
C ASP A 20 7.91 10.42 -15.36
N GLY A 21 6.89 11.27 -15.50
CA GLY A 21 6.87 12.39 -16.45
C GLY A 21 6.60 12.04 -17.92
N PHE A 22 6.66 10.78 -18.32
CA PHE A 22 6.33 10.34 -19.70
C PHE A 22 4.89 9.85 -19.83
N ILE A 23 4.25 9.44 -18.73
CA ILE A 23 2.90 8.90 -18.73
C ILE A 23 1.99 9.79 -17.88
N SER A 24 0.81 10.12 -18.40
CA SER A 24 -0.16 10.94 -17.67
C SER A 24 -0.79 10.16 -16.51
N GLU A 25 -1.08 10.84 -15.40
CA GLU A 25 -1.75 10.23 -14.24
C GLU A 25 -3.13 9.69 -14.61
N THR A 26 -3.85 10.36 -15.51
CA THR A 26 -5.10 9.88 -16.12
C THR A 26 -4.92 8.48 -16.74
N THR A 27 -3.81 8.25 -17.44
CA THR A 27 -3.47 6.95 -18.03
C THR A 27 -3.16 5.90 -16.97
N ILE A 28 -2.41 6.28 -15.93
CA ILE A 28 -2.06 5.39 -14.81
C ILE A 28 -3.32 4.98 -14.04
N THR A 29 -4.18 5.96 -13.69
CA THR A 29 -5.42 5.75 -12.95
C THR A 29 -6.42 4.88 -13.74
N ARG A 30 -6.56 5.10 -15.05
CA ARG A 30 -7.39 4.26 -15.92
C ARG A 30 -6.85 2.83 -16.07
N LEU A 31 -5.53 2.63 -16.00
CA LEU A 31 -4.93 1.30 -16.03
C LEU A 31 -5.21 0.53 -14.74
N ILE A 32 -5.11 1.20 -13.59
CA ILE A 32 -5.30 0.57 -12.26
C ILE A 32 -6.78 0.34 -11.96
N SER A 33 -7.65 1.27 -12.38
CA SER A 33 -9.09 1.19 -12.22
C SER A 33 -9.78 1.43 -13.57
N PRO A 34 -9.96 0.39 -14.41
CA PRO A 34 -10.54 0.54 -15.74
C PRO A 34 -12.00 1.02 -15.75
N GLN A 35 -12.68 0.91 -14.59
CA GLN A 35 -14.09 1.24 -14.42
C GLN A 35 -14.31 2.61 -13.76
N ILE A 36 -13.25 3.38 -13.52
CA ILE A 36 -13.35 4.71 -12.90
C ILE A 36 -14.11 5.68 -13.83
N SER A 37 -14.93 6.57 -13.24
CA SER A 37 -15.64 7.60 -14.02
C SER A 37 -14.71 8.70 -14.50
N GLU A 38 -15.03 9.38 -15.61
CA GLU A 38 -14.20 10.49 -16.10
C GLU A 38 -14.10 11.64 -15.11
N GLY A 39 -15.19 11.97 -14.41
CA GLY A 39 -15.19 13.00 -13.38
C GLY A 39 -14.27 12.67 -12.20
N ASP A 40 -14.22 11.40 -11.78
CA ASP A 40 -13.30 10.97 -10.73
C ASP A 40 -11.84 11.02 -11.19
N VAL A 41 -11.57 10.64 -12.45
CA VAL A 41 -10.22 10.72 -13.04
C VAL A 41 -9.73 12.16 -13.13
N GLU A 42 -10.59 13.07 -13.58
CA GLU A 42 -10.28 14.50 -13.59
C GLU A 42 -10.04 15.02 -12.17
N GLY A 43 -10.82 14.57 -11.18
CA GLY A 43 -10.63 14.89 -9.77
C GLY A 43 -9.25 14.47 -9.23
N TYR A 44 -8.77 13.27 -9.57
CA TYR A 44 -7.42 12.83 -9.19
C TYR A 44 -6.32 13.68 -9.83
N GLY A 45 -6.50 14.13 -11.08
CA GLY A 45 -5.53 14.96 -11.78
C GLY A 45 -5.63 16.47 -11.51
N ALA A 46 -6.78 16.95 -11.03
CA ALA A 46 -7.13 18.37 -10.90
C ALA A 46 -6.17 19.21 -10.04
N PRO A 47 -5.68 18.75 -8.88
CA PRO A 47 -4.80 19.56 -8.02
C PRO A 47 -3.43 19.85 -8.67
N TYR A 48 -3.08 19.14 -9.75
CA TYR A 48 -1.73 19.08 -10.29
C TYR A 48 -1.63 19.44 -11.77
N GLN A 49 -2.74 19.86 -12.40
CA GLN A 49 -2.78 20.21 -13.83
C GLN A 49 -1.82 21.34 -14.21
N HIS A 50 -1.52 22.24 -13.27
CA HIS A 50 -0.68 23.42 -13.49
C HIS A 50 0.73 23.29 -12.91
N LEU A 51 1.04 22.15 -12.28
CA LEU A 51 2.33 21.92 -11.67
C LEU A 51 3.26 21.19 -12.65
N PRO A 52 4.57 21.53 -12.68
CA PRO A 52 5.56 20.76 -13.43
C PRO A 52 5.47 19.26 -13.08
N ALA A 53 5.81 18.37 -14.02
CA ALA A 53 5.75 16.92 -13.79
C ALA A 53 6.49 16.49 -12.49
N TYR A 54 7.59 17.15 -12.16
CA TYR A 54 8.38 16.89 -10.94
C TYR A 54 7.80 17.46 -9.63
N ALA A 55 6.78 18.32 -9.71
CA ALA A 55 6.21 19.05 -8.58
C ALA A 55 4.91 18.41 -8.06
N LYS A 56 4.60 17.20 -8.51
CA LYS A 56 3.31 16.54 -8.27
C LYS A 56 3.36 15.67 -7.01
N PRO A 57 2.57 15.96 -5.96
CA PRO A 57 2.23 14.98 -4.94
C PRO A 57 1.03 14.14 -5.41
N THR A 58 1.23 13.42 -6.50
CA THR A 58 0.25 12.53 -7.09
C THR A 58 0.34 11.14 -6.46
N THR A 59 -0.54 10.23 -6.86
CA THR A 59 -0.66 8.81 -6.43
C THR A 59 0.65 8.03 -6.15
N GLU A 60 1.81 8.54 -6.53
CA GLU A 60 3.16 8.13 -6.15
C GLU A 60 3.41 7.88 -4.66
N HIS A 61 2.92 8.72 -3.74
CA HIS A 61 3.09 8.44 -2.30
C HIS A 61 2.44 7.11 -1.91
N PHE A 62 1.38 6.71 -2.61
CA PHE A 62 0.64 5.47 -2.38
C PHE A 62 1.20 4.28 -3.16
N ALA A 63 1.92 4.51 -4.27
CA ALA A 63 2.66 3.46 -4.98
C ALA A 63 3.71 2.78 -4.07
N HIS A 64 4.18 3.49 -3.04
CA HIS A 64 5.11 2.97 -2.04
C HIS A 64 4.47 2.02 -1.00
N ILE A 65 3.14 1.98 -0.88
CA ILE A 65 2.44 1.11 0.09
C ILE A 65 2.47 -0.35 -0.38
N GLY A 66 2.58 -0.55 -1.69
CA GLY A 66 2.73 -1.86 -2.28
C GLY A 66 4.16 -2.31 -2.39
N THR A 67 4.64 -3.12 -1.42
CA THR A 67 5.85 -3.94 -1.59
C THR A 67 5.57 -5.11 -2.55
N ALA A 68 5.09 -4.80 -3.75
CA ALA A 68 4.70 -5.77 -4.77
C ALA A 68 5.84 -6.11 -5.73
N LEU A 69 6.94 -5.34 -5.69
CA LEU A 69 8.20 -5.79 -6.29
C LEU A 69 8.66 -7.04 -5.53
N PRO A 70 8.98 -8.14 -6.24
CA PRO A 70 9.47 -9.35 -5.59
C PRO A 70 10.66 -9.03 -4.70
N GLN A 71 10.71 -9.61 -3.49
CA GLN A 71 11.81 -9.41 -2.55
C GLN A 71 13.18 -9.72 -3.17
N PHE A 72 13.22 -10.58 -4.20
CA PHE A 72 14.40 -10.80 -5.03
C PHE A 72 14.99 -9.50 -5.60
N PHE A 73 14.15 -8.64 -6.19
CA PHE A 73 14.58 -7.37 -6.77
C PHE A 73 14.98 -6.36 -5.69
N LEU A 74 14.21 -6.28 -4.60
CA LEU A 74 14.43 -5.29 -3.56
C LEU A 74 15.64 -5.58 -2.67
N LYS A 75 15.92 -6.87 -2.39
CA LYS A 75 17.03 -7.28 -1.52
C LYS A 75 18.26 -7.75 -2.29
N TYR A 76 18.10 -8.69 -3.22
CA TYR A 76 19.25 -9.38 -3.82
C TYR A 76 19.87 -8.58 -4.97
N LEU A 77 19.06 -8.03 -5.87
CA LEU A 77 19.59 -7.26 -7.01
C LEU A 77 20.35 -6.00 -6.54
N ARG A 78 19.81 -5.32 -5.51
CA ARG A 78 20.41 -4.09 -4.95
C ARG A 78 21.79 -4.30 -4.32
N GLU A 79 22.01 -5.46 -3.72
CA GLU A 79 23.29 -5.80 -3.09
C GLU A 79 24.37 -6.18 -4.11
N THR A 80 24.01 -6.35 -5.39
CA THR A 80 25.01 -6.69 -6.41
C THR A 80 25.95 -5.51 -6.72
N PRO A 81 27.25 -5.78 -6.95
CA PRO A 81 28.19 -4.74 -7.38
C PRO A 81 27.76 -4.05 -8.68
N LEU A 82 27.13 -4.79 -9.59
CA LEU A 82 26.62 -4.25 -10.86
C LEU A 82 25.56 -3.16 -10.62
N TRP A 83 24.62 -3.41 -9.70
CA TRP A 83 23.62 -2.43 -9.32
C TRP A 83 24.24 -1.16 -8.74
N LYS A 84 25.25 -1.31 -7.87
CA LYS A 84 25.97 -0.17 -7.29
C LYS A 84 26.72 0.66 -8.33
N VAL A 85 27.26 0.02 -9.35
CA VAL A 85 27.87 0.72 -10.50
C VAL A 85 26.79 1.46 -11.31
N CYS A 86 25.63 0.84 -11.56
CA CYS A 86 24.51 1.52 -12.22
C CYS A 86 24.00 2.73 -11.43
N GLU A 87 23.81 2.60 -10.11
CA GLU A 87 23.45 3.71 -9.22
C GLU A 87 24.50 4.83 -9.26
N ALA A 88 25.79 4.50 -9.30
CA ALA A 88 26.88 5.46 -9.36
C ALA A 88 26.95 6.21 -10.69
N ILE A 89 26.70 5.54 -11.82
CA ILE A 89 26.76 6.12 -13.17
C ILE A 89 25.52 6.97 -13.46
N CYS A 90 24.34 6.43 -13.18
CA CYS A 90 23.07 7.08 -13.49
C CYS A 90 22.64 8.07 -12.40
N GLY A 91 23.33 8.11 -11.27
CA GLY A 91 23.10 9.03 -10.16
C GLY A 91 22.00 8.54 -9.19
N PRO A 92 22.20 8.72 -7.87
CA PRO A 92 21.32 8.15 -6.84
C PRO A 92 19.89 8.70 -6.85
N ARG A 93 19.68 9.89 -7.41
CA ARG A 93 18.33 10.51 -7.53
C ARG A 93 17.40 9.67 -8.40
N ASN A 94 17.92 9.02 -9.43
CA ASN A 94 17.14 8.19 -10.36
C ASN A 94 16.77 6.82 -9.78
N PHE A 95 17.34 6.44 -8.62
CA PHE A 95 17.04 5.19 -7.90
C PHE A 95 16.44 5.45 -6.52
N SER A 96 16.10 6.70 -6.21
CA SER A 96 15.60 7.09 -4.89
C SER A 96 14.31 6.34 -4.52
N ASP A 97 13.40 6.15 -5.47
CA ASP A 97 12.15 5.42 -5.26
C ASP A 97 12.33 3.92 -5.03
N LEU A 98 13.25 3.29 -5.77
CA LEU A 98 13.62 1.88 -5.55
C LEU A 98 14.27 1.68 -4.18
N ASN A 99 15.11 2.63 -3.77
CA ASN A 99 15.73 2.61 -2.45
C ASN A 99 14.71 2.81 -1.33
N THR A 100 13.74 3.70 -1.51
CA THR A 100 12.61 3.88 -0.59
C THR A 100 11.77 2.61 -0.49
N LEU A 101 11.46 1.95 -1.61
CA LEU A 101 10.72 0.68 -1.60
C LEU A 101 11.48 -0.45 -0.91
N ALA A 102 12.79 -0.53 -1.09
CA ALA A 102 13.62 -1.52 -0.40
C ALA A 102 13.58 -1.29 1.13
N LEU A 103 13.71 -0.03 1.58
CA LEU A 103 13.60 0.33 3.00
C LEU A 103 12.21 -0.02 3.56
N LEU A 104 11.14 0.26 2.81
CA LEU A 104 9.77 -0.08 3.22
C LEU A 104 9.56 -1.59 3.29
N SER A 105 10.15 -2.36 2.37
CA SER A 105 10.13 -3.83 2.42
C SER A 105 10.86 -4.37 3.65
N GLU A 106 12.01 -3.80 4.03
CA GLU A 106 12.72 -4.19 5.24
C GLU A 106 11.86 -3.91 6.49
N ARG A 107 11.21 -2.74 6.57
CA ARG A 107 10.29 -2.42 7.66
C ARG A 107 9.06 -3.32 7.70
N ALA A 108 8.53 -3.71 6.55
CA ALA A 108 7.42 -4.65 6.47
C ALA A 108 7.82 -6.03 7.03
N ASP A 109 9.06 -6.48 6.79
CA ASP A 109 9.57 -7.70 7.40
C ASP A 109 9.75 -7.55 8.91
N THR A 110 10.25 -6.41 9.41
CA THR A 110 10.29 -6.13 10.87
C THR A 110 8.90 -6.21 11.50
N ALA A 111 7.88 -5.64 10.85
CA ALA A 111 6.50 -5.73 11.32
C ALA A 111 5.99 -7.17 11.35
N ARG A 112 6.33 -7.99 10.34
CA ARG A 112 6.01 -9.43 10.34
C ARG A 112 6.63 -10.14 11.53
N TYR A 113 7.91 -9.91 11.80
CA TYR A 113 8.60 -10.53 12.93
C TYR A 113 7.98 -10.14 14.26
N TYR A 114 7.66 -8.85 14.44
CA TYR A 114 6.96 -8.37 15.64
C TYR A 114 5.63 -9.10 15.87
N TRP A 115 4.80 -9.25 14.83
CA TRP A 115 3.52 -9.97 14.96
C TRP A 115 3.70 -11.46 15.24
N GLN A 116 4.71 -12.10 14.65
CA GLN A 116 5.03 -13.51 14.93
C GLN A 116 5.53 -13.72 16.37
N GLU A 117 6.38 -12.83 16.87
CA GLU A 117 6.89 -12.87 18.24
C GLU A 117 5.76 -12.65 19.25
N LYS A 118 4.88 -11.68 18.99
CA LYS A 118 3.71 -11.43 19.82
C LYS A 118 2.74 -12.61 19.87
N GLN A 119 2.53 -13.31 18.75
CA GLN A 119 1.74 -14.56 18.73
C GLN A 119 2.35 -15.65 19.63
N LEU A 120 3.68 -15.75 19.69
CA LEU A 120 4.38 -16.70 20.55
C LEU A 120 4.30 -16.34 22.04
N GLU A 121 4.28 -15.05 22.37
CA GLU A 121 4.09 -14.55 23.74
C GLU A 121 2.64 -14.75 24.23
N ASP A 122 1.66 -14.40 23.39
CA ASP A 122 0.23 -14.55 23.68
C ASP A 122 -0.20 -16.03 23.86
N GLN A 123 0.59 -16.99 23.35
CA GLN A 123 0.39 -18.42 23.60
C GLN A 123 0.86 -18.86 25.00
N LYS A 124 1.75 -18.09 25.64
CA LYS A 124 2.29 -18.38 26.98
C LYS A 124 1.50 -17.71 28.10
N GLU A 125 0.86 -16.58 27.82
CA GLU A 125 0.05 -15.84 28.79
C GLU A 125 -1.45 -16.21 28.72
N THR A 126 -2.10 -16.20 29.89
CA THR A 126 -3.48 -16.66 30.08
C THR A 126 -4.48 -15.61 29.56
N ILE A 127 -4.76 -15.63 28.24
CA ILE A 127 -5.96 -15.14 27.50
C ILE A 127 -6.46 -13.69 27.73
N GLN A 128 -6.19 -12.99 28.83
CA GLN A 128 -7.02 -11.88 29.28
C GLN A 128 -6.72 -10.50 28.67
N GLU A 129 -5.58 -10.29 27.99
CA GLU A 129 -5.24 -8.97 27.42
C GLU A 129 -4.65 -9.04 26.00
N ARG A 130 -5.22 -9.86 25.12
CA ARG A 130 -4.79 -9.86 23.71
C ARG A 130 -5.25 -8.60 23.01
N LEU A 131 -4.30 -7.85 22.42
CA LEU A 131 -4.60 -6.68 21.58
C LEU A 131 -5.51 -7.08 20.41
N LYS A 132 -6.65 -6.40 20.27
CA LYS A 132 -7.59 -6.57 19.16
C LYS A 132 -7.46 -5.44 18.16
N ILE A 133 -7.46 -5.79 16.87
CA ILE A 133 -7.23 -4.88 15.75
C ILE A 133 -8.38 -5.02 14.74
N VAL A 134 -8.75 -3.90 14.11
CA VAL A 134 -9.66 -3.89 12.97
C VAL A 134 -8.99 -3.19 11.81
N VAL A 135 -9.00 -3.84 10.65
CA VAL A 135 -8.56 -3.26 9.39
C VAL A 135 -9.79 -2.77 8.63
N VAL A 136 -9.83 -1.49 8.28
CA VAL A 136 -10.98 -0.85 7.62
C VAL A 136 -10.54 -0.24 6.29
N PHE A 137 -11.25 -0.57 5.22
CA PHE A 137 -11.03 -0.01 3.88
C PHE A 137 -12.35 0.48 3.30
N GLY A 138 -12.31 1.54 2.48
CA GLY A 138 -13.47 1.93 1.66
C GLY A 138 -13.63 1.03 0.44
N ASP A 139 -14.87 0.69 0.08
CA ASP A 139 -15.18 -0.18 -1.05
C ASP A 139 -14.99 0.47 -2.44
N ARG A 140 -14.94 1.81 -2.49
CA ARG A 140 -14.60 2.62 -3.67
C ARG A 140 -13.12 3.02 -3.70
N ASN A 141 -12.30 2.51 -2.80
CA ASN A 141 -10.87 2.77 -2.81
C ASN A 141 -10.27 2.23 -4.13
N PRO A 142 -9.54 3.06 -4.90
CA PRO A 142 -8.95 2.62 -6.16
C PRO A 142 -7.83 1.57 -5.98
N LEU A 143 -7.37 1.36 -4.73
CA LEU A 143 -6.41 0.31 -4.44
C LEU A 143 -7.03 -1.09 -4.66
N PRO A 144 -6.28 -2.02 -5.29
CA PRO A 144 -6.65 -3.42 -5.41
C PRO A 144 -7.19 -4.02 -4.10
N LYS A 145 -8.38 -4.62 -4.19
CA LYS A 145 -9.10 -5.19 -3.04
C LYS A 145 -8.22 -6.10 -2.17
N GLY A 146 -7.31 -6.85 -2.82
CA GLY A 146 -6.28 -7.73 -2.25
C GLY A 146 -5.41 -7.15 -1.12
N TYR A 147 -5.39 -5.83 -0.95
CA TYR A 147 -4.59 -5.16 0.06
C TYR A 147 -5.12 -5.40 1.46
N LYS A 148 -6.45 -5.36 1.62
CA LYS A 148 -7.07 -5.62 2.91
C LYS A 148 -6.73 -7.03 3.38
N GLU A 149 -6.80 -8.03 2.50
CA GLU A 149 -6.46 -9.41 2.83
C GLU A 149 -4.98 -9.55 3.20
N THR A 150 -4.09 -8.76 2.59
CA THR A 150 -2.66 -8.75 2.93
C THR A 150 -2.45 -8.23 4.36
N PHE A 151 -3.12 -7.16 4.76
CA PHE A 151 -3.04 -6.64 6.13
C PHE A 151 -3.64 -7.61 7.16
N VAL A 152 -4.82 -8.17 6.86
CA VAL A 152 -5.46 -9.18 7.74
C VAL A 152 -4.57 -10.40 7.92
N HIS A 153 -3.95 -10.88 6.83
CA HIS A 153 -3.02 -12.02 6.89
C HIS A 153 -1.74 -11.69 7.66
N LEU A 154 -1.21 -10.47 7.50
CA LEU A 154 -0.02 -10.00 8.21
C LEU A 154 -0.23 -9.91 9.72
N ILE A 155 -1.37 -9.34 10.14
CA ILE A 155 -1.72 -9.19 11.56
C ILE A 155 -2.06 -10.56 12.17
N GLY A 156 -2.72 -11.42 11.40
CA GLY A 156 -3.17 -12.73 11.85
C GLY A 156 -4.56 -12.67 12.50
N LYS A 157 -5.38 -13.69 12.23
CA LYS A 157 -6.80 -13.71 12.64
C LYS A 157 -7.00 -13.65 14.15
N ASP A 158 -6.04 -14.14 14.94
CA ASP A 158 -6.15 -14.17 16.40
C ASP A 158 -6.08 -12.78 17.05
N HIS A 159 -5.45 -11.82 16.36
CA HIS A 159 -5.38 -10.42 16.77
C HIS A 159 -6.47 -9.55 16.14
N MET A 160 -7.28 -10.11 15.24
CA MET A 160 -8.41 -9.38 14.69
C MET A 160 -9.54 -9.33 15.72
N ALA A 161 -10.33 -8.26 15.71
CA ALA A 161 -11.54 -8.17 16.52
C ALA A 161 -12.52 -9.29 16.14
N ASP A 162 -13.15 -9.90 17.13
CA ASP A 162 -14.00 -11.09 16.93
C ASP A 162 -15.20 -10.80 16.02
N TRP A 163 -15.66 -9.55 15.99
CA TRP A 163 -16.75 -9.06 15.16
C TRP A 163 -16.29 -8.60 13.75
N ALA A 164 -14.99 -8.62 13.46
CA ALA A 164 -14.40 -8.24 12.17
C ALA A 164 -13.15 -9.08 11.81
N PRO A 165 -13.24 -10.41 11.77
CA PRO A 165 -12.08 -11.30 11.61
C PRO A 165 -11.37 -11.16 10.25
N ASP A 166 -12.08 -10.68 9.22
CA ASP A 166 -11.54 -10.47 7.87
C ASP A 166 -11.43 -8.96 7.52
N GLY A 167 -11.52 -8.07 8.51
CA GLY A 167 -11.59 -6.63 8.31
C GLY A 167 -12.89 -6.17 7.62
N ILE A 168 -13.06 -4.86 7.47
CA ILE A 168 -14.32 -4.23 7.07
C ILE A 168 -14.16 -3.44 5.78
N TRP A 169 -15.14 -3.61 4.90
CA TRP A 169 -15.33 -2.73 3.75
C TRP A 169 -16.44 -1.73 4.06
N LEU A 170 -16.08 -0.46 4.21
CA LEU A 170 -17.05 0.62 4.38
C LEU A 170 -17.68 0.95 3.03
N GLN A 171 -19.01 0.88 3.01
CA GLN A 171 -19.80 1.11 1.80
C GLN A 171 -19.80 2.58 1.41
N ASN A 172 -19.56 2.85 0.13
CA ASN A 172 -19.46 4.19 -0.44
C ASN A 172 -18.35 5.06 0.17
N ALA A 173 -17.32 4.45 0.73
CA ALA A 173 -16.12 5.15 1.18
C ALA A 173 -14.98 4.93 0.19
N GLY A 174 -14.21 5.98 -0.05
CA GLY A 174 -13.03 5.98 -0.90
C GLY A 174 -11.75 5.64 -0.12
N HIS A 175 -10.66 6.30 -0.49
CA HIS A 175 -9.34 6.05 0.11
C HIS A 175 -9.20 6.60 1.54
N PHE A 176 -9.98 7.61 1.90
CA PHE A 176 -9.95 8.26 3.21
C PHE A 176 -11.30 8.07 3.93
N PRO A 177 -11.58 6.89 4.52
CA PRO A 177 -12.86 6.62 5.16
C PRO A 177 -13.18 7.56 6.33
N MET A 178 -12.15 8.11 6.98
CA MET A 178 -12.31 9.11 8.03
C MET A 178 -12.90 10.43 7.52
N GLU A 179 -12.69 10.77 6.26
CA GLU A 179 -13.25 11.98 5.63
C GLU A 179 -14.62 11.68 5.03
N ASP A 180 -14.77 10.53 4.37
CA ASP A 180 -16.02 10.15 3.70
C ASP A 180 -17.13 9.71 4.67
N LYS A 181 -16.75 9.01 5.74
CA LYS A 181 -17.65 8.34 6.70
C LYS A 181 -17.15 8.46 8.15
N PRO A 182 -16.95 9.69 8.68
CA PRO A 182 -16.38 9.91 10.01
C PRO A 182 -17.19 9.24 11.13
N GLU A 183 -18.52 9.27 11.05
CA GLU A 183 -19.41 8.66 12.06
C GLU A 183 -19.27 7.13 12.09
N ASP A 184 -19.23 6.49 10.92
CA ASP A 184 -19.06 5.04 10.82
C ASP A 184 -17.71 4.62 11.39
N VAL A 185 -16.63 5.35 11.09
CA VAL A 185 -15.31 5.03 11.65
C VAL A 185 -15.25 5.30 13.16
N ALA A 186 -15.85 6.38 13.65
CA ALA A 186 -15.94 6.65 15.08
C ALA A 186 -16.68 5.53 15.83
N ASN A 187 -17.78 5.02 15.25
CA ASN A 187 -18.51 3.87 15.80
C ASN A 187 -17.67 2.60 15.83
N LEU A 188 -16.83 2.37 14.82
CA LEU A 188 -15.90 1.23 14.79
C LEU A 188 -14.81 1.36 15.86
N ILE A 189 -14.28 2.57 16.08
CA ILE A 189 -13.29 2.85 17.14
C ILE A 189 -13.93 2.64 18.52
N ALA A 190 -15.12 3.18 18.74
CA ALA A 190 -15.85 3.03 20.01
C ALA A 190 -16.16 1.56 20.35
N ARG A 191 -16.21 0.69 19.34
CA ARG A 191 -16.41 -0.76 19.50
C ARG A 191 -15.15 -1.54 19.87
N LEU A 192 -13.98 -0.90 19.79
CA LEU A 192 -12.68 -1.48 20.17
C LEU A 192 -12.24 -1.12 21.58
N THR A 193 -12.76 -0.01 22.12
CA THR A 193 -12.65 0.41 23.53
C THR A 193 -13.68 -0.28 24.40
#